data_AF-A0A534R986-F1
#
_entry.id   AF-A0A534R986-F1
#
_cell.length_a   1.000
_cell.length_b   1.000
_cell.length_c   1.000
_cell.angle_alpha   90.00
_cell.angle_beta   90.00
_cell.angle_gamma   90.00
#
_symmetry.space_group_name_H-M   'P 1'
#
loop_
_entity.id
_entity.type
_entity.pdbx_description
1 polymer ?
#
loop_
_entity_poly.entity_id
_entity_poly.type
_entity_poly.pdbx_seq_one_letter_code
_entity_poly.pdbx_strand_id
1 'polypeptide(L)'
;MSPRFRRNCLLVGIAGLAACAAGAAANPAAFFRAYLVAYLFWLGIALGCMAIVLIHYLTGGAWGLVIRRVLESGTRTLPLLALAFLPLAFGLRELYEWARPEVVAADALLRHKSAYLNAPFFLVRAAIYLAAWIAVAAVLRR
;
A
#
# COMPACT_ATOMS: atom_id res chain seq x y z
N MET A 1 4.64 -5.73 25.54
CA MET A 1 4.66 -4.38 24.93
C MET A 1 4.19 -3.39 25.99
N SER A 2 5.00 -2.40 26.36
CA SER A 2 4.64 -1.50 27.47
C SER A 2 3.41 -0.65 27.10
N PRO A 3 2.49 -0.37 28.04
CA PRO A 3 1.30 0.45 27.77
C PRO A 3 1.65 1.83 27.17
N ARG A 4 2.80 2.39 27.58
CA ARG A 4 3.33 3.67 27.11
C ARG A 4 3.68 3.65 25.62
N PHE A 5 4.29 2.58 25.12
CA PHE A 5 4.68 2.47 23.72
C PHE A 5 3.46 2.38 22.79
N ARG A 6 2.47 1.54 23.15
CA ARG A 6 1.21 1.45 22.39
C ARG A 6 0.49 2.79 22.33
N ARG A 7 0.38 3.49 23.47
CA ARG A 7 -0.25 4.81 23.56
C ARG A 7 0.45 5.83 22.66
N ASN A 8 1.77 5.89 22.70
CA ASN A 8 2.53 6.85 21.89
C ASN A 8 2.36 6.58 20.39
N CYS A 9 2.38 5.32 19.95
CA CYS A 9 2.11 4.98 18.55
C CYS A 9 0.70 5.38 18.10
N LEU A 10 -0.32 5.17 18.96
CA LEU A 10 -1.69 5.59 18.65
C LEU A 10 -1.81 7.12 18.55
N LEU A 11 -1.17 7.86 19.46
CA LEU A 11 -1.16 9.32 19.42
C LEU A 11 -0.51 9.85 18.15
N VAL A 12 0.64 9.30 17.76
CA VAL A 12 1.31 9.65 16.50
C VAL A 12 0.44 9.29 15.30
N GLY A 13 -0.24 8.13 15.33
CA GLY A 13 -1.19 7.73 14.30
C GLY A 13 -2.37 8.69 14.16
N ILE A 14 -2.98 9.09 15.27
CA ILE A 14 -4.09 10.06 15.29
C ILE A 14 -3.63 11.43 14.77
N ALA A 15 -2.48 11.92 15.24
CA ALA A 15 -1.92 13.17 14.75
C ALA A 15 -1.63 13.12 13.24
N GLY A 16 -1.09 11.99 12.75
CA GLY A 16 -0.87 11.75 11.33
C GLY A 16 -2.18 11.74 10.53
N LEU A 17 -3.22 11.09 11.03
CA LEU A 17 -4.55 11.08 10.38
C LEU A 17 -5.17 12.49 10.34
N ALA A 18 -5.02 13.27 11.42
CA ALA A 18 -5.50 14.66 11.46
C ALA A 18 -4.74 15.55 10.46
N ALA A 19 -3.41 15.39 10.36
CA ALA A 19 -2.59 16.09 9.38
C ALA A 19 -2.97 15.69 7.93
N CYS A 20 -3.26 14.41 7.69
CA CYS A 20 -3.76 13.94 6.40
C CYS A 20 -5.12 14.57 6.05
N ALA A 21 -6.05 14.63 7.00
CA ALA A 21 -7.36 15.26 6.79
C ALA A 21 -7.23 16.76 6.48
N ALA A 22 -6.38 17.48 7.23
CA ALA A 22 -6.09 18.89 6.98
C ALA A 22 -5.43 19.11 5.62
N GLY A 23 -4.45 18.28 5.25
CA GLY A 23 -3.77 18.34 3.95
C GLY A 23 -4.70 18.07 2.78
N ALA A 24 -5.60 17.09 2.92
CA ALA A 24 -6.61 16.78 1.91
C ALA A 24 -7.60 17.94 1.71
N ALA A 25 -7.98 18.64 2.78
CA ALA A 25 -8.86 19.81 2.70
C ALA A 25 -8.16 21.05 2.10
N ALA A 26 -6.86 21.22 2.36
CA ALA A 26 -6.11 22.39 1.89
C ALA A 26 -5.69 22.29 0.41
N ASN A 27 -5.13 21.14 0.00
CA ASN A 27 -4.70 20.92 -1.39
C ASN A 27 -4.79 19.41 -1.73
N PRO A 28 -5.92 18.95 -2.30
CA PRO A 28 -6.14 17.55 -2.62
C PRO A 28 -5.06 16.96 -3.53
N ALA A 29 -4.65 17.70 -4.57
CA ALA A 29 -3.67 17.21 -5.55
C ALA A 29 -2.29 16.98 -4.91
N ALA A 30 -1.82 17.90 -4.08
CA ALA A 30 -0.57 17.74 -3.34
C ALA A 30 -0.66 16.61 -2.31
N PHE A 31 -1.79 16.51 -1.61
CA PHE A 31 -2.07 15.45 -0.65
C PHE A 31 -1.95 14.06 -1.29
N PHE A 32 -2.66 13.79 -2.39
CA PHE A 32 -2.65 12.47 -3.01
C PHE A 32 -1.26 12.05 -3.50
N ARG A 33 -0.48 12.98 -4.08
CA ARG A 33 0.89 12.71 -4.51
C ARG A 33 1.80 12.32 -3.34
N ALA A 34 1.77 13.09 -2.26
CA ALA A 34 2.55 12.79 -1.05
C ALA A 34 2.09 11.48 -0.38
N TYR A 35 0.77 11.25 -0.34
CA TYR A 35 0.17 10.05 0.22
C TYR A 35 0.56 8.80 -0.57
N LEU A 36 0.60 8.87 -1.91
CA LEU A 36 1.03 7.76 -2.76
C LEU A 36 2.49 7.38 -2.47
N VAL A 37 3.39 8.36 -2.31
CA VAL A 37 4.79 8.10 -1.95
C VAL A 37 4.89 7.41 -0.59
N ALA A 38 4.18 7.92 0.42
CA ALA A 38 4.16 7.31 1.75
C ALA A 38 3.58 5.89 1.71
N TYR A 39 2.51 5.68 0.96
CA TYR A 39 1.89 4.37 0.78
C TYR A 39 2.85 3.36 0.16
N LEU A 40 3.51 3.73 -0.94
CA LEU A 40 4.47 2.86 -1.62
C LEU A 40 5.67 2.52 -0.74
N PHE A 41 6.14 3.47 0.07
CA PHE A 41 7.22 3.23 1.04
C PHE A 41 6.85 2.13 2.04
N TRP A 42 5.69 2.25 2.69
CA TRP A 42 5.25 1.26 3.68
C TRP A 42 4.86 -0.08 3.05
N LEU A 43 4.27 -0.06 1.85
CA LEU A 43 4.00 -1.26 1.07
C LEU A 43 5.29 -1.98 0.68
N GLY A 44 6.31 -1.24 0.22
CA GLY A 44 7.62 -1.77 -0.12
C GLY A 44 8.29 -2.47 1.06
N ILE A 45 8.19 -1.91 2.27
CA ILE A 45 8.69 -2.56 3.49
C ILE A 45 7.95 -3.88 3.76
N ALA A 46 6.62 -3.88 3.72
CA ALA A 46 5.83 -5.09 3.98
C ALA A 46 6.10 -6.22 2.97
N LEU A 47 6.15 -5.87 1.68
CA LEU A 47 6.47 -6.82 0.60
C LEU A 47 7.92 -7.27 0.64
N GLY A 48 8.86 -6.37 0.98
CA GLY A 48 10.27 -6.70 1.18
C GLY A 48 10.46 -7.71 2.31
N CYS A 49 9.79 -7.51 3.45
CA CYS A 49 9.77 -8.51 4.52
C CYS A 49 9.22 -9.86 4.04
N MET A 50 8.15 -9.86 3.25
CA MET A 50 7.56 -11.08 2.71
C MET A 50 8.50 -11.81 1.76
N ALA A 51 9.16 -11.08 0.85
CA ALA A 51 10.12 -11.65 -0.08
C ALA A 51 11.28 -12.34 0.65
N ILE A 52 11.85 -11.69 1.67
CA ILE A 52 12.95 -12.25 2.46
C ILE A 52 12.49 -13.51 3.22
N VAL A 53 11.30 -13.49 3.82
CA VAL A 53 10.72 -14.67 4.48
C VAL A 53 10.56 -15.83 3.50
N LEU A 54 10.03 -15.58 2.30
CA LEU A 54 9.88 -16.63 1.28
C LEU A 54 11.24 -17.21 0.84
N ILE A 55 12.27 -16.38 0.69
CA ILE A 55 13.65 -16.83 0.41
C ILE A 55 14.17 -17.73 1.53
N HIS A 56 13.89 -17.40 2.79
CA HIS A 56 14.28 -18.25 3.91
C HIS A 56 13.61 -19.62 3.88
N TYR A 57 12.30 -19.66 3.60
CA TYR A 57 11.59 -20.94 3.47
C TYR A 57 12.15 -21.80 2.33
N LEU A 58 12.65 -21.17 1.26
CA LEU A 58 13.24 -21.88 0.13
C LEU A 58 14.67 -22.36 0.39
N THR A 59 15.47 -21.57 1.09
CA THR A 59 16.92 -21.81 1.23
C THR A 59 17.31 -22.53 2.52
N GLY A 60 16.48 -22.51 3.56
CA GLY A 60 16.75 -23.18 4.85
C GLY A 60 17.92 -22.59 5.65
N GLY A 61 18.44 -21.41 5.29
CA GLY A 61 19.62 -20.81 5.92
C GLY A 61 19.38 -20.32 7.36
N ALA A 62 20.29 -20.67 8.27
CA ALA A 62 20.20 -20.33 9.70
C ALA A 62 20.24 -18.83 10.02
N TRP A 63 20.78 -17.99 9.12
CA TRP A 63 20.86 -16.53 9.26
C TRP A 63 19.47 -15.88 9.41
N GLY A 64 18.43 -16.53 8.91
CA GLY A 64 17.05 -16.06 9.02
C GLY A 64 16.42 -16.18 10.37
N LEU A 65 16.89 -17.11 11.21
CA LEU A 65 16.22 -17.44 12.47
C LEU A 65 16.10 -16.24 13.40
N VAL A 66 17.12 -15.36 13.40
CA VAL A 66 17.17 -14.17 14.26
C VAL A 66 16.20 -13.09 13.76
N ILE A 67 16.10 -12.89 12.44
CA ILE A 67 15.31 -11.81 11.83
C ILE A 67 13.88 -12.23 11.46
N ARG A 68 13.60 -13.54 11.39
CA ARG A 68 12.32 -14.11 10.94
C ARG A 68 11.11 -13.52 11.65
N ARG A 69 11.17 -13.38 12.98
CA ARG A 69 10.06 -12.81 13.76
C ARG A 69 9.76 -11.35 13.39
N VAL A 70 10.80 -10.56 13.11
CA VAL A 70 10.65 -9.16 12.70
C VAL A 70 10.06 -9.08 11.30
N LEU A 71 10.57 -9.90 10.37
CA LEU A 71 10.06 -9.95 9.00
C LEU A 71 8.61 -10.44 8.94
N GLU A 72 8.26 -11.50 9.68
CA GLU A 72 6.87 -11.96 9.81
C GLU A 72 5.97 -10.90 10.46
N SER A 73 6.49 -10.07 11.37
CA SER A 73 5.73 -8.94 11.89
C SER A 73 5.51 -7.88 10.81
N GLY A 74 6.48 -7.67 9.92
CA GLY A 74 6.37 -6.76 8.78
C GLY A 74 5.33 -7.21 7.76
N THR A 75 5.27 -8.50 7.42
CA THR A 75 4.24 -9.02 6.49
C THR A 75 2.82 -8.88 7.04
N ARG A 76 2.66 -8.88 8.37
CA ARG A 76 1.36 -8.75 9.04
C ARG A 76 0.76 -7.34 8.95
N THR A 77 1.46 -6.36 8.40
CA THR A 77 0.91 -5.01 8.17
C THR A 77 0.10 -4.92 6.87
N LEU A 78 0.15 -5.93 5.98
CA LEU A 78 -0.56 -5.93 4.69
C LEU A 78 -2.08 -5.68 4.80
N PRO A 79 -2.84 -6.24 5.76
CA PRO A 79 -4.26 -5.90 5.93
C PRO A 79 -4.49 -4.42 6.27
N LEU A 80 -3.61 -3.81 7.06
CA LEU A 80 -3.68 -2.38 7.36
C LEU A 80 -3.37 -1.55 6.11
N LEU A 81 -2.42 -1.99 5.28
CA LEU A 81 -2.10 -1.35 4.01
C LEU A 81 -3.21 -1.50 2.98
N ALA A 82 -4.00 -2.57 3.01
CA ALA A 82 -5.20 -2.67 2.19
C ALA A 82 -6.24 -1.59 2.58
N LEU A 83 -6.42 -1.32 3.87
CA LEU A 83 -7.26 -0.20 4.32
C LEU A 83 -6.65 1.16 3.94
N ALA A 84 -5.34 1.32 4.09
CA ALA A 84 -4.63 2.54 3.72
C ALA A 84 -4.63 2.82 2.21
N PHE A 85 -5.01 1.86 1.37
CA PHE A 85 -5.20 2.07 -0.07
C PHE A 85 -6.50 2.81 -0.40
N LEU A 86 -7.51 2.80 0.49
CA LEU A 86 -8.82 3.38 0.21
C LEU A 86 -8.78 4.85 -0.22
N PRO A 87 -8.02 5.76 0.43
CA PRO A 87 -7.90 7.14 -0.05
C PRO A 87 -7.38 7.23 -1.49
N LEU A 88 -6.40 6.41 -1.87
CA LEU A 88 -5.86 6.37 -3.23
C LEU A 88 -6.90 5.90 -4.26
N ALA A 89 -7.77 4.96 -3.88
CA ALA A 89 -8.85 4.48 -4.74
C ALA A 89 -9.86 5.59 -5.08
N PHE A 90 -10.07 6.56 -4.19
CA PHE A 90 -10.92 7.74 -4.46
C PHE A 90 -10.16 8.86 -5.18
N GLY A 91 -8.83 8.94 -5.00
CA GLY A 91 -7.96 9.97 -5.58
C GLY A 91 -7.43 9.71 -6.99
N LEU A 92 -7.96 8.72 -7.73
CA LEU A 92 -7.35 8.28 -9.01
C LEU A 92 -7.22 9.41 -10.04
N ARG A 93 -8.19 10.33 -10.13
CA ARG A 93 -8.17 11.45 -11.08
C ARG A 93 -7.08 12.49 -10.76
N GLU A 94 -6.74 12.64 -9.50
CA GLU A 94 -5.68 13.55 -9.04
C GLU A 94 -4.28 12.96 -9.26
N LEU A 95 -4.20 11.62 -9.22
CA LEU A 95 -2.95 10.86 -9.32
C LEU A 95 -2.56 10.53 -10.75
N TYR A 96 -3.53 10.18 -11.58
CA TYR A 96 -3.29 9.52 -12.85
C TYR A 96 -4.00 10.19 -14.01
N GLU A 97 -3.23 10.49 -15.05
CA GLU A 97 -3.76 11.15 -16.24
C GLU A 97 -4.75 10.28 -17.00
N TRP A 98 -4.53 8.95 -17.00
CA TRP A 98 -5.42 7.97 -17.61
C TRP A 98 -6.78 7.86 -16.91
N ALA A 99 -6.93 8.38 -15.69
CA ALA A 99 -8.20 8.42 -14.97
C ALA A 99 -9.07 9.64 -15.34
N ARG A 100 -8.54 10.57 -16.14
CA ARG A 100 -9.21 11.79 -16.61
C ARG A 100 -9.75 11.60 -18.04
N PRO A 101 -11.07 11.49 -18.24
CA PRO A 101 -11.65 11.22 -19.55
C PRO A 101 -11.26 12.25 -20.63
N GLU A 102 -11.18 13.52 -20.25
CA GLU A 102 -10.78 14.63 -21.11
C GLU A 102 -9.35 14.48 -21.65
N VAL A 103 -8.42 13.98 -20.82
CA VAL A 103 -7.03 13.75 -21.23
C VAL A 103 -6.93 12.51 -22.11
N VAL A 104 -7.66 11.44 -21.76
CA VAL A 104 -7.71 10.21 -22.56
C VAL A 104 -8.30 10.47 -23.94
N ALA A 105 -9.33 11.31 -24.06
CA ALA A 105 -9.93 11.63 -25.35
C ALA A 105 -8.95 12.34 -26.30
N ALA A 106 -8.08 13.20 -25.75
CA ALA A 106 -7.11 14.00 -26.51
C ALA A 106 -5.84 13.21 -26.90
N ASP A 107 -5.46 12.17 -26.15
CA ASP A 107 -4.21 11.42 -26.35
C ASP A 107 -4.44 10.03 -26.95
N ALA A 108 -3.98 9.83 -28.19
CA ALA A 108 -4.09 8.55 -28.90
C ALA A 108 -3.40 7.37 -28.18
N LEU A 109 -2.28 7.60 -27.48
CA LEU A 109 -1.57 6.57 -26.72
C LEU A 109 -2.36 6.14 -25.49
N LEU A 110 -3.00 7.07 -24.79
CA LEU A 110 -3.85 6.74 -23.64
C LEU A 110 -5.09 5.96 -24.08
N ARG A 111 -5.70 6.29 -25.22
CA ARG A 111 -6.80 5.50 -25.80
C ARG A 111 -6.37 4.06 -26.08
N HIS A 112 -5.19 3.87 -26.66
CA HIS A 112 -4.68 2.52 -26.96
C HIS A 112 -4.42 1.70 -25.68
N LYS A 113 -4.05 2.35 -24.57
CA LYS A 113 -3.82 1.70 -23.27
C LYS A 113 -5.08 1.53 -22.42
N SER A 114 -6.23 2.06 -22.83
CA SER A 114 -7.47 2.11 -22.04
C SER A 114 -8.00 0.73 -21.62
N ALA A 115 -7.73 -0.32 -22.40
CA ALA A 115 -8.06 -1.69 -22.02
C ALA A 115 -7.39 -2.12 -20.68
N TYR A 116 -6.17 -1.64 -20.42
CA TYR A 116 -5.43 -1.92 -19.19
C TYR A 116 -5.50 -0.79 -18.15
N LEU A 117 -5.46 0.47 -18.61
CA LEU A 117 -5.48 1.69 -17.81
C LEU A 117 -6.89 2.29 -17.75
N ASN A 118 -7.78 1.62 -17.03
CA ASN A 118 -9.10 2.13 -16.68
C ASN A 118 -9.37 1.89 -15.18
N ALA A 119 -10.21 2.74 -14.58
CA ALA A 119 -10.48 2.72 -13.15
C ALA A 119 -11.01 1.37 -12.63
N PRO A 120 -12.07 0.75 -13.21
CA PRO A 120 -12.59 -0.50 -12.66
C PRO A 120 -11.57 -1.64 -12.75
N PHE A 121 -10.88 -1.80 -13.88
CA PHE A 121 -9.89 -2.87 -14.04
C PHE A 121 -8.66 -2.65 -13.14
N PHE A 122 -8.22 -1.39 -12.96
CA PHE A 122 -7.17 -1.05 -12.01
C PHE A 122 -7.53 -1.44 -10.58
N LEU A 123 -8.75 -1.09 -10.12
CA LEU A 123 -9.20 -1.38 -8.76
C LEU A 123 -9.37 -2.88 -8.51
N VAL A 124 -9.95 -3.62 -9.47
CA VAL A 124 -10.06 -5.08 -9.38
C VAL A 124 -8.67 -5.73 -9.27
N ARG A 125 -7.73 -5.31 -10.12
CA ARG A 125 -6.37 -5.83 -10.10
C ARG A 125 -5.64 -5.50 -8.80
N ALA A 126 -5.78 -4.27 -8.29
CA ALA A 126 -5.22 -3.88 -7.00
C ALA A 126 -5.80 -4.73 -5.85
N ALA A 127 -7.12 -4.97 -5.86
CA ALA A 127 -7.78 -5.84 -4.89
C ALA A 127 -7.27 -7.29 -4.96
N ILE A 128 -7.09 -7.84 -6.17
CA ILE A 128 -6.51 -9.17 -6.38
C ILE A 128 -5.09 -9.25 -5.81
N TYR A 129 -4.24 -8.26 -6.08
CA TYR A 129 -2.86 -8.24 -5.57
C TYR A 129 -2.80 -8.16 -4.06
N LEU A 130 -3.56 -7.25 -3.45
CA LEU A 130 -3.64 -7.11 -2.00
C LEU A 130 -4.20 -8.39 -1.35
N ALA A 131 -5.24 -8.99 -1.93
CA ALA A 131 -5.81 -10.24 -1.44
C ALA A 131 -4.80 -11.40 -1.53
N ALA A 132 -4.09 -11.52 -2.65
CA ALA A 132 -3.07 -12.54 -2.83
C ALA A 132 -1.93 -12.39 -1.82
N TRP A 133 -1.39 -11.18 -1.62
CA TRP A 133 -0.34 -10.94 -0.64
C TRP A 133 -0.82 -11.18 0.80
N ILE A 134 -2.05 -10.77 1.14
CA ILE A 134 -2.64 -11.07 2.45
C ILE A 134 -2.80 -12.58 2.65
N ALA A 135 -3.22 -13.31 1.63
CA ALA A 135 -3.35 -14.76 1.69
C ALA A 135 -2.00 -15.45 1.91
N VAL A 136 -0.96 -15.05 1.16
CA VAL A 136 0.41 -15.55 1.37
C VAL A 136 0.88 -15.23 2.79
N ALA A 137 0.74 -13.99 3.24
CA ALA A 137 1.08 -13.59 4.59
C ALA A 137 0.27 -14.35 5.65
N ALA A 138 -0.93 -14.83 5.33
CA ALA A 138 -1.73 -15.68 6.22
C ALA A 138 -1.23 -17.12 6.29
N VAL A 139 -0.77 -17.67 5.17
CA VAL A 139 -0.17 -19.01 5.12
C VAL A 139 1.16 -19.04 5.86
N LEU A 140 2.00 -18.01 5.70
CA LEU A 140 3.30 -17.88 6.40
C LEU A 140 3.18 -17.80 7.93
N ARG A 141 1.97 -17.65 8.48
CA ARG A 141 1.72 -17.64 9.93
C ARG A 141 1.53 -19.04 10.52
N ARG A 142 1.23 -20.04 9.69
CA ARG A 142 1.06 -21.44 10.12
C ARG A 142 2.42 -22.14 10.17
#